data_AF-A0A1G5Q870-F1
#
_entry.id   AF-A0A1G5Q870-F1
#
_cell.length_a   1.000
_cell.length_b   1.000
_cell.length_c   1.000
_cell.angle_alpha   90.00
_cell.angle_beta   90.00
_cell.angle_gamma   90.00
#
_symmetry.space_group_name_H-M   'P 1'
#
loop_
_entity.id
_entity.type
_entity.pdbx_description
1 polymer ?
#
loop_
_entity_poly.entity_id
_entity_poly.type
_entity_poly.pdbx_seq_one_letter_code
_entity_poly.pdbx_strand_id
1 'polypeptide(L)'
;MHKTVTHPVSFPHIMLAASLAFAPAAGFAQGNAAKPAPGKSDYVEFDETKVLIEINATDGDVGFHALLDGDAWRIARIRDPRGHEIFQEKAKQELADQGLTESFFESAEPLCQADPEEPDARVVPLGQFLERFEAGEYTFTAKTLEGEAMLGTAQLTYALPAATEILSFDGSTIIWAPGDALGLCQDDTLVTEGIIEDPATVDIVGWQVVVEPADDEAVDPLRIFSVELPANVRTVTVPQAFMQAYFEDGVTEFKVEIISIEESGNQTASEEEFDLSAG
;
A
#
# COMPACT_ATOMS: atom_id res chain seq x y z
N MET A 1 -38.01 -18.05 28.60
CA MET A 1 -36.54 -18.03 28.47
C MET A 1 -36.23 -18.16 26.99
N HIS A 2 -36.20 -17.04 26.27
CA HIS A 2 -35.68 -16.98 24.90
C HIS A 2 -34.20 -16.66 25.02
N LYS A 3 -33.34 -17.57 24.57
CA LYS A 3 -31.93 -17.29 24.38
C LYS A 3 -31.83 -16.51 23.08
N THR A 4 -31.52 -15.24 23.17
CA THR A 4 -31.08 -14.44 22.03
C THR A 4 -29.72 -14.98 21.63
N VAL A 5 -29.65 -15.62 20.48
CA VAL A 5 -28.38 -15.98 19.83
C VAL A 5 -27.96 -14.72 19.10
N THR A 6 -26.97 -14.02 19.66
CA THR A 6 -26.23 -12.99 18.94
C THR A 6 -25.21 -13.72 18.05
N HIS A 7 -25.47 -13.72 16.75
CA HIS A 7 -24.41 -14.02 15.79
C HIS A 7 -23.51 -12.78 15.71
N PRO A 8 -22.16 -12.92 15.73
CA PRO A 8 -21.31 -11.83 15.29
C PRO A 8 -21.66 -11.56 13.82
N VAL A 9 -21.93 -10.30 13.53
CA VAL A 9 -22.03 -9.82 12.16
C VAL A 9 -20.58 -9.72 11.71
N SER A 10 -20.13 -10.62 10.83
CA SER A 10 -18.89 -10.41 10.09
C SER A 10 -19.15 -9.22 9.16
N PHE A 11 -18.46 -8.12 9.44
CA PHE A 11 -18.47 -6.96 8.57
C PHE A 11 -17.51 -7.25 7.42
N PRO A 12 -17.87 -6.92 6.16
CA PRO A 12 -16.90 -6.96 5.08
C PRO A 12 -15.75 -6.05 5.51
N HIS A 13 -14.55 -6.60 5.66
CA HIS A 13 -13.36 -5.84 5.96
C HIS A 13 -13.14 -4.97 4.71
N ILE A 14 -13.64 -3.74 4.75
CA ILE A 14 -13.20 -2.73 3.81
C ILE A 14 -11.78 -2.47 4.26
N MET A 15 -10.83 -3.09 3.57
CA MET A 15 -9.47 -2.62 3.56
C MET A 15 -9.50 -1.12 3.37
N LEU A 16 -9.21 -0.41 4.45
CA LEU A 16 -8.94 1.00 4.35
C LEU A 16 -7.55 1.05 3.73
N ALA A 17 -7.55 1.20 2.40
CA ALA A 17 -6.44 1.64 1.58
C ALA A 17 -5.33 2.17 2.48
N ALA A 18 -4.27 1.38 2.66
CA ALA A 18 -3.12 1.75 3.45
C ALA A 18 -2.88 3.21 3.15
N SER A 19 -3.13 4.07 4.14
CA SER A 19 -3.03 5.51 3.96
C SER A 19 -1.54 5.77 3.77
N LEU A 20 -1.07 5.59 2.54
CA LEU A 20 0.24 5.96 2.06
C LEU A 20 0.27 7.46 2.20
N ALA A 21 0.58 7.90 3.41
CA ALA A 21 1.13 9.20 3.65
C ALA A 21 2.48 9.16 2.95
N PHE A 22 2.48 9.37 1.63
CA PHE A 22 3.69 9.57 0.84
C PHE A 22 4.41 10.74 1.48
N ALA A 23 5.36 10.43 2.37
CA ALA A 23 6.34 11.38 2.77
C ALA A 23 7.21 11.56 1.53
N PRO A 24 7.32 12.77 0.95
CA PRO A 24 8.29 12.99 -0.12
C PRO A 24 9.63 12.53 0.43
N ALA A 25 10.22 11.50 -0.19
CA ALA A 25 11.39 10.81 0.32
C ALA A 25 12.42 11.85 0.77
N ALA A 26 12.56 12.04 2.08
CA ALA A 26 13.51 12.95 2.65
C ALA A 26 14.90 12.31 2.55
N GLY A 27 15.48 12.39 1.35
CA GLY A 27 16.89 12.25 1.04
C GLY A 27 17.66 11.16 1.79
N PHE A 28 17.61 9.93 1.30
CA PHE A 28 18.81 9.08 1.36
C PHE A 28 19.74 9.49 0.21
N ALA A 29 20.91 10.01 0.57
CA ALA A 29 21.89 10.55 -0.34
C ALA A 29 22.43 9.49 -1.34
N GLN A 30 21.94 9.58 -2.58
CA GLN A 30 22.73 9.76 -3.80
C GLN A 30 23.98 8.86 -3.99
N GLY A 31 23.77 7.72 -4.64
CA GLY A 31 24.80 7.09 -5.47
C GLY A 31 25.07 7.98 -6.69
N ASN A 32 26.27 8.54 -6.78
CA ASN A 32 26.73 9.39 -7.88
C ASN A 32 26.81 8.61 -9.21
N ALA A 33 25.68 8.46 -9.90
CA ALA A 33 25.68 8.40 -11.36
C ALA A 33 25.64 9.84 -11.86
N ALA A 34 26.70 10.27 -12.55
CA ALA A 34 26.77 11.61 -13.11
C ALA A 34 25.55 11.86 -14.01
N LYS A 35 24.71 12.84 -13.64
CA LYS A 35 23.62 13.34 -14.49
C LYS A 35 24.24 13.71 -15.85
N PRO A 36 23.84 13.10 -16.97
CA PRO A 36 24.33 13.52 -18.27
C PRO A 36 23.95 14.99 -18.47
N ALA A 37 24.85 15.77 -19.07
CA ALA A 37 24.57 17.16 -19.40
C ALA A 37 23.29 17.27 -20.27
N PRO A 38 22.45 18.29 -20.09
CA PRO A 38 21.18 18.38 -20.80
C PRO A 38 21.44 18.70 -22.27
N GLY A 39 21.38 17.67 -23.11
CA GLY A 39 20.69 17.84 -24.39
C GLY A 39 19.22 18.08 -24.05
N LYS A 40 18.59 19.11 -24.64
CA LYS A 40 17.15 19.35 -24.44
C LYS A 40 16.40 18.05 -24.69
N SER A 41 15.88 17.41 -23.65
CA SER A 41 14.88 16.36 -23.82
C SER A 41 13.66 17.01 -24.47
N ASP A 42 13.01 16.30 -25.39
CA ASP A 42 11.76 16.76 -26.01
C ASP A 42 10.55 16.62 -25.04
N TYR A 43 10.82 16.35 -23.76
CA TYR A 43 9.84 16.11 -22.71
C TYR A 43 10.32 16.64 -21.35
N VAL A 44 9.34 16.92 -20.49
CA VAL A 44 9.47 17.16 -19.05
C VAL A 44 9.37 15.82 -18.32
N GLU A 45 10.11 15.63 -17.24
CA GLU A 45 10.01 14.41 -16.42
C GLU A 45 8.89 14.58 -15.39
N PHE A 46 8.19 13.50 -15.05
CA PHE A 46 7.42 13.48 -13.81
C PHE A 46 8.38 13.60 -12.62
N ASP A 47 7.93 14.22 -11.53
CA ASP A 47 8.70 14.31 -10.29
C ASP A 47 8.72 12.95 -9.58
N GLU A 48 7.61 12.21 -9.62
CA GLU A 48 7.51 10.83 -9.13
C GLU A 48 6.57 9.99 -9.99
N THR A 49 6.96 8.73 -10.23
CA THR A 49 6.08 7.69 -10.78
C THR A 49 6.35 6.38 -10.08
N LYS A 50 5.30 5.72 -9.60
CA LYS A 50 5.39 4.45 -8.88
C LYS A 50 4.32 3.47 -9.36
N VAL A 51 4.67 2.20 -9.38
CA VAL A 51 3.74 1.08 -9.42
C VAL A 51 4.20 0.07 -8.38
N LEU A 52 3.28 -0.56 -7.66
CA LEU A 52 3.63 -1.56 -6.64
C LEU A 52 2.50 -2.59 -6.49
N ILE A 53 2.86 -3.74 -5.92
CA ILE A 53 1.94 -4.75 -5.41
C ILE A 53 1.86 -4.61 -3.90
N GLU A 54 0.65 -4.55 -3.37
CA GLU A 54 0.35 -4.67 -1.94
C GLU A 54 -0.34 -6.00 -1.66
N ILE A 55 0.03 -6.67 -0.57
CA ILE A 55 -0.64 -7.86 -0.07
C ILE A 55 -1.07 -7.58 1.38
N ASN A 56 -2.34 -7.80 1.72
CA ASN A 56 -2.69 -7.96 3.13
C ASN A 56 -2.59 -9.43 3.50
N ALA A 57 -1.60 -9.75 4.33
CA ALA A 57 -1.30 -11.11 4.73
C ALA A 57 -2.37 -11.68 5.68
N THR A 58 -3.05 -10.81 6.44
CA THR A 58 -4.10 -11.19 7.40
C THR A 58 -5.39 -11.54 6.68
N ASP A 59 -5.87 -10.67 5.79
CA ASP A 59 -7.14 -10.86 5.06
C ASP A 59 -6.98 -11.66 3.77
N GLY A 60 -5.76 -11.72 3.25
CA GLY A 60 -5.42 -12.59 2.14
C GLY A 60 -5.91 -12.08 0.79
N ASP A 61 -5.89 -10.78 0.56
CA ASP A 61 -6.11 -10.16 -0.74
C ASP A 61 -4.84 -9.49 -1.28
N VAL A 62 -4.95 -8.93 -2.49
CA VAL A 62 -3.81 -8.37 -3.21
C VAL A 62 -4.22 -7.22 -4.12
N GLY A 63 -3.47 -6.12 -4.06
CA GLY A 63 -3.71 -4.86 -4.76
C GLY A 63 -2.56 -4.43 -5.70
N PHE A 64 -2.90 -3.66 -6.73
CA PHE A 64 -1.95 -2.97 -7.61
C PHE A 64 -2.14 -1.47 -7.44
N HIS A 65 -1.10 -0.76 -6.99
CA HIS A 65 -1.18 0.68 -6.74
C HIS A 65 -0.31 1.42 -7.74
N ALA A 66 -0.70 2.65 -8.06
CA ALA A 66 0.12 3.54 -8.87
C ALA A 66 0.05 4.99 -8.38
N LEU A 67 1.19 5.68 -8.51
CA LEU A 67 1.35 7.11 -8.25
C LEU A 67 1.93 7.78 -9.48
N LEU A 68 1.46 8.99 -9.75
CA LEU A 68 2.12 9.96 -10.61
C LEU A 68 2.04 11.35 -9.97
N ASP A 69 3.17 12.04 -9.91
CA ASP A 69 3.32 13.41 -9.40
C ASP A 69 4.25 14.21 -10.32
N GLY A 70 3.95 15.49 -10.52
CA GLY A 70 4.78 16.42 -11.29
C GLY A 70 4.04 17.68 -11.75
N ASP A 71 4.58 18.30 -12.81
CA ASP A 71 4.02 19.52 -13.40
C ASP A 71 2.57 19.35 -13.88
N ALA A 72 1.77 20.42 -13.85
CA ALA A 72 0.35 20.37 -14.16
C ALA A 72 0.04 19.77 -15.56
N TRP A 73 -0.75 18.69 -15.60
CA TRP A 73 -1.18 18.02 -16.82
C TRP A 73 -2.70 18.04 -17.05
N ARG A 74 -3.11 17.84 -18.31
CA ARG A 74 -4.53 17.65 -18.67
C ARG A 74 -4.96 16.19 -18.79
N ILE A 75 -4.02 15.34 -19.19
CA ILE A 75 -4.25 13.92 -19.47
C ILE A 75 -2.97 13.17 -19.15
N ALA A 76 -3.10 12.11 -18.37
CA ALA A 76 -2.03 11.19 -18.06
C ALA A 76 -2.46 9.76 -18.41
N ARG A 77 -1.47 8.92 -18.72
CA ARG A 77 -1.66 7.52 -19.14
C ARG A 77 -0.56 6.66 -18.57
N ILE A 78 -0.91 5.42 -18.25
CA ILE A 78 0.02 4.38 -17.83
C ILE A 78 -0.05 3.23 -18.83
N ARG A 79 1.10 2.73 -19.24
CA ARG A 79 1.24 1.53 -20.08
C ARG A 79 2.00 0.44 -19.35
N ASP A 80 1.53 -0.79 -19.52
CA ASP A 80 2.19 -2.01 -19.05
C ASP A 80 3.51 -2.26 -19.82
N PRO A 81 4.34 -3.21 -19.38
CA PRO A 81 5.61 -3.54 -20.05
C PRO A 81 5.46 -4.03 -21.49
N ARG A 82 4.26 -4.45 -21.90
CA ARG A 82 3.92 -4.86 -23.28
C ARG A 82 3.43 -3.67 -24.13
N GLY A 83 3.33 -2.48 -23.54
CA GLY A 83 2.87 -1.25 -24.17
C GLY A 83 1.35 -1.10 -24.22
N HIS A 84 0.59 -1.95 -23.53
CA HIS A 84 -0.86 -1.83 -23.42
C HIS A 84 -1.21 -0.70 -22.45
N GLU A 85 -2.14 0.16 -22.84
CA GLU A 85 -2.68 1.19 -21.93
C GLU A 85 -3.59 0.55 -20.89
N ILE A 86 -3.24 0.70 -19.61
CA ILE A 86 -3.99 0.14 -18.48
C ILE A 86 -4.73 1.22 -17.69
N PHE A 87 -4.33 2.48 -17.82
CA PHE A 87 -4.96 3.61 -17.14
C PHE A 87 -4.88 4.88 -17.98
N GLN A 88 -5.94 5.68 -17.89
CA GLN A 88 -5.99 7.05 -18.42
C GLN A 88 -6.91 7.89 -17.55
N GLU A 89 -6.37 8.99 -17.05
CA GLU A 89 -7.15 10.06 -16.46
C GLU A 89 -7.14 11.31 -17.34
N LYS A 90 -8.20 12.11 -17.23
CA LYS A 90 -8.36 13.31 -18.03
C LYS A 90 -9.16 14.36 -17.28
N ALA A 91 -8.52 15.49 -17.00
CA ALA A 91 -9.18 16.69 -16.51
C ALA A 91 -10.18 17.21 -17.55
N LYS A 92 -11.32 17.72 -17.09
CA LYS A 92 -12.40 18.24 -17.94
C LYS A 92 -12.84 19.62 -17.47
N GLN A 93 -13.38 20.42 -18.40
CA GLN A 93 -13.90 21.76 -18.13
C GLN A 93 -12.86 22.63 -17.40
N GLU A 94 -13.25 23.37 -16.37
CA GLU A 94 -12.40 24.29 -15.62
C GLU A 94 -11.16 23.59 -15.02
N LEU A 95 -11.29 22.31 -14.65
CA LEU A 95 -10.15 21.54 -14.16
C LEU A 95 -9.11 21.27 -15.26
N ALA A 96 -9.51 21.22 -16.54
CA ALA A 96 -8.57 21.09 -17.65
C ALA A 96 -7.79 22.39 -17.93
N ASP A 97 -8.30 23.54 -17.47
CA ASP A 97 -7.60 24.82 -17.53
C ASP A 97 -6.64 24.97 -16.34
N GLN A 98 -6.96 24.36 -15.19
CA GLN A 98 -6.13 24.35 -13.99
C GLN A 98 -5.03 23.27 -13.99
N GLY A 99 -5.33 22.08 -14.52
CA GLY A 99 -4.46 20.90 -14.52
C GLY A 99 -4.56 20.05 -13.24
N LEU A 100 -4.11 18.79 -13.37
CA LEU A 100 -3.83 17.86 -12.27
C LEU A 100 -2.31 17.83 -12.05
N THR A 101 -1.87 17.68 -10.82
CA THR A 101 -0.43 17.58 -10.48
C THR A 101 -0.09 16.28 -9.78
N GLU A 102 -1.07 15.57 -9.24
CA GLU A 102 -0.88 14.31 -8.54
C GLU A 102 -2.11 13.41 -8.74
N SER A 103 -1.86 12.12 -8.92
CA SER A 103 -2.89 11.08 -8.83
C SER A 103 -2.32 9.82 -8.22
N PHE A 104 -3.02 9.33 -7.19
CA PHE A 104 -2.78 8.04 -6.56
C PHE A 104 -4.05 7.19 -6.65
N PHE A 105 -3.90 5.91 -6.96
CA PHE A 105 -5.02 4.97 -6.97
C PHE A 105 -4.53 3.53 -6.72
N GLU A 106 -5.48 2.70 -6.31
CA GLU A 106 -5.35 1.26 -6.16
C GLU A 106 -6.37 0.53 -7.03
N SER A 107 -6.06 -0.72 -7.39
CA SER A 107 -7.03 -1.65 -7.95
C SER A 107 -7.92 -2.21 -6.86
N ALA A 108 -9.13 -2.67 -7.19
CA ALA A 108 -9.88 -3.54 -6.29
C ALA A 108 -9.05 -4.78 -5.91
N GLU A 109 -9.16 -5.22 -4.66
CA GLU A 109 -8.32 -6.23 -4.03
C GLU A 109 -9.09 -7.56 -3.91
N PRO A 110 -8.91 -8.49 -4.86
CA PRO A 110 -9.51 -9.82 -4.74
C PRO A 110 -8.76 -10.65 -3.71
N LEU A 111 -9.48 -11.56 -3.04
CA LEU A 111 -8.87 -12.59 -2.21
C LEU A 111 -7.95 -13.50 -3.05
N CYS A 112 -6.80 -13.86 -2.52
CA CYS A 112 -5.87 -14.85 -3.07
C CYS A 112 -6.46 -16.27 -3.02
N GLN A 113 -7.33 -16.55 -2.04
CA GLN A 113 -7.97 -17.84 -1.86
C GLN A 113 -9.44 -17.70 -1.45
N ALA A 114 -10.20 -18.78 -1.58
CA ALA A 114 -11.60 -18.76 -1.18
C ALA A 114 -11.73 -18.71 0.35
N ASP A 115 -12.48 -17.73 0.84
CA ASP A 115 -12.88 -17.64 2.24
C ASP A 115 -14.29 -18.21 2.44
N PRO A 116 -14.47 -19.24 3.30
CA PRO A 116 -15.80 -19.73 3.68
C PRO A 116 -16.72 -18.68 4.34
N GLU A 117 -16.15 -17.64 4.96
CA GLU A 117 -16.91 -16.55 5.58
C GLU A 117 -17.42 -15.56 4.52
N GLU A 118 -16.72 -15.45 3.39
CA GLU A 118 -17.08 -14.63 2.24
C GLU A 118 -17.25 -15.45 0.93
N PRO A 119 -18.27 -16.33 0.83
CA PRO A 119 -18.41 -17.26 -0.28
C PRO A 119 -18.64 -16.61 -1.65
N ASP A 120 -19.07 -15.34 -1.67
CA ASP A 120 -19.32 -14.55 -2.88
C ASP A 120 -18.14 -13.62 -3.25
N ALA A 121 -17.07 -13.60 -2.43
CA ALA A 121 -15.90 -12.78 -2.68
C ALA A 121 -15.19 -13.19 -3.98
N ARG A 122 -14.61 -12.20 -4.64
CA ARG A 122 -13.84 -12.45 -5.86
C ARG A 122 -12.49 -13.05 -5.49
N VAL A 123 -12.23 -14.25 -5.98
CA VAL A 123 -10.94 -14.92 -5.81
C VAL A 123 -10.08 -14.77 -7.06
N VAL A 124 -8.84 -14.32 -6.87
CA VAL A 124 -7.78 -14.28 -7.88
C VAL A 124 -6.49 -14.76 -7.22
N PRO A 125 -6.08 -16.02 -7.43
CA PRO A 125 -4.84 -16.53 -6.87
C PRO A 125 -3.63 -15.66 -7.25
N LEU A 126 -2.66 -15.55 -6.35
CA LEU A 126 -1.51 -14.65 -6.51
C LEU A 126 -0.85 -14.80 -7.88
N GLY A 127 -0.60 -16.02 -8.36
CA GLY A 127 -0.02 -16.24 -9.69
C GLY A 127 -0.83 -15.63 -10.85
N GLN A 128 -2.16 -15.69 -10.79
CA GLN A 128 -3.02 -15.04 -11.79
C GLN A 128 -3.05 -13.51 -11.63
N PHE A 129 -2.87 -13.01 -10.42
CA PHE A 129 -2.73 -11.57 -10.18
C PHE A 129 -1.44 -11.05 -10.81
N LEU A 130 -0.32 -11.72 -10.58
CA LEU A 130 0.98 -11.41 -11.18
C LEU A 130 0.91 -11.45 -12.72
N GLU A 131 0.22 -12.43 -13.32
CA GLU A 131 0.02 -12.46 -14.79
C GLU A 131 -0.75 -11.24 -15.35
N ARG A 132 -1.60 -10.58 -14.55
CA ARG A 132 -2.30 -9.35 -14.96
C ARG A 132 -1.39 -8.14 -14.92
N PHE A 133 -0.54 -8.08 -13.89
CA PHE A 133 0.38 -6.98 -13.63
C PHE A 133 1.82 -7.48 -13.77
N GLU A 134 2.21 -7.71 -15.02
CA GLU A 134 3.52 -8.26 -15.35
C GLU A 134 4.66 -7.40 -14.79
N ALA A 135 5.62 -8.02 -14.08
CA ALA A 135 6.86 -7.36 -13.71
C ALA A 135 7.57 -6.79 -14.96
N GLY A 136 8.10 -5.57 -14.84
CA GLY A 136 8.70 -4.84 -15.94
C GLY A 136 8.60 -3.34 -15.79
N GLU A 137 9.08 -2.62 -16.81
CA GLU A 137 9.01 -1.17 -16.84
C GLU A 137 7.62 -0.71 -17.31
N TYR A 138 6.94 0.04 -16.45
CA TYR A 138 5.70 0.74 -16.75
C TYR A 138 6.03 2.14 -17.22
N THR A 139 5.35 2.60 -18.27
CA THR A 139 5.58 3.94 -18.83
C THR A 139 4.41 4.87 -18.53
N PHE A 140 4.74 6.03 -17.97
CA PHE A 140 3.83 7.13 -17.68
C PHE A 140 4.01 8.22 -18.72
N THR A 141 2.91 8.69 -19.31
CA THR A 141 2.95 9.78 -20.28
C THR A 141 1.87 10.80 -19.98
N ALA A 142 2.20 12.09 -20.02
CA ALA A 142 1.22 13.16 -19.93
C ALA A 142 1.51 14.31 -20.91
N LYS A 143 0.63 15.31 -20.89
CA LYS A 143 0.82 16.59 -21.58
C LYS A 143 0.57 17.74 -20.61
N THR A 144 1.53 18.65 -20.54
CA THR A 144 1.40 19.88 -19.74
C THR A 144 0.30 20.79 -20.29
N LEU A 145 -0.04 21.85 -19.54
CA LEU A 145 -1.01 22.85 -20.00
C LEU A 145 -0.55 23.58 -21.27
N GLU A 146 0.76 23.74 -21.43
CA GLU A 146 1.46 24.34 -22.59
C GLU A 146 1.59 23.36 -23.76
N GLY A 147 1.28 22.08 -23.54
CA GLY A 147 1.31 21.03 -24.55
C GLY A 147 2.65 20.32 -24.72
N GLU A 148 3.59 20.53 -23.80
CA GLU A 148 4.85 19.78 -23.72
C GLU A 148 4.56 18.34 -23.29
N ALA A 149 5.35 17.39 -23.81
CA ALA A 149 5.22 16.00 -23.41
C ALA A 149 5.81 15.81 -22.02
N MET A 150 5.19 14.96 -21.21
CA MET A 150 5.75 14.48 -19.94
C MET A 150 5.99 12.97 -20.00
N LEU A 151 7.08 12.51 -19.42
CA LEU A 151 7.48 11.11 -19.40
C LEU A 151 8.02 10.71 -18.02
N GLY A 152 7.64 9.53 -17.56
CA GLY A 152 8.17 8.89 -16.36
C GLY A 152 8.11 7.37 -16.53
N THR A 153 8.90 6.65 -15.76
CA THR A 153 8.89 5.18 -15.74
C THR A 153 8.95 4.67 -14.31
N ALA A 154 8.30 3.55 -14.06
CA ALA A 154 8.37 2.83 -12.80
C ALA A 154 8.63 1.35 -13.06
N GLN A 155 9.52 0.75 -12.28
CA GLN A 155 9.85 -0.67 -12.39
C GLN A 155 9.01 -1.45 -11.39
N LEU A 156 8.14 -2.34 -11.89
CA LEU A 156 7.49 -3.33 -11.04
C LEU A 156 8.38 -4.58 -10.96
N THR A 157 8.57 -5.11 -9.76
CA THR A 157 9.23 -6.39 -9.52
C THR A 157 8.25 -7.37 -8.86
N TYR A 158 8.63 -8.64 -8.74
CA TYR A 158 7.94 -9.60 -7.86
C TYR A 158 8.75 -9.91 -6.60
N ALA A 159 9.58 -8.96 -6.16
CA ALA A 159 10.12 -8.98 -4.81
C ALA A 159 8.98 -8.65 -3.85
N LEU A 160 8.41 -9.66 -3.20
CA LEU A 160 7.26 -9.51 -2.30
C LEU A 160 7.74 -9.78 -0.87
N PRO A 161 7.88 -8.74 -0.02
CA PRO A 161 8.47 -8.91 1.31
C PRO A 161 7.56 -9.75 2.19
N ALA A 162 8.13 -10.53 3.11
CA ALA A 162 7.34 -11.26 4.09
C ALA A 162 6.48 -10.34 4.96
N ALA A 163 5.30 -10.85 5.33
CA ALA A 163 4.42 -10.30 6.36
C ALA A 163 5.16 -10.09 7.68
N THR A 164 4.70 -9.15 8.51
CA THR A 164 5.28 -8.96 9.86
C THR A 164 4.58 -9.82 10.90
N GLU A 165 5.31 -10.12 11.97
CA GLU A 165 4.71 -10.64 13.20
C GLU A 165 4.55 -9.47 14.18
N ILE A 166 3.29 -9.07 14.44
CA ILE A 166 2.98 -8.09 15.47
C ILE A 166 3.09 -8.80 16.82
N LEU A 167 3.99 -8.32 17.69
CA LEU A 167 4.29 -9.00 18.96
C LEU A 167 3.49 -8.45 20.13
N SER A 168 3.22 -7.13 20.13
CA SER A 168 2.44 -6.49 21.19
C SER A 168 2.10 -5.04 20.86
N PHE A 169 0.96 -4.59 21.37
CA PHE A 169 0.60 -3.19 21.57
C PHE A 169 0.00 -2.99 22.97
N ASP A 170 0.55 -2.06 23.75
CA ASP A 170 0.10 -1.79 25.14
C ASP A 170 -0.69 -0.47 25.28
N GLY A 171 -1.12 0.13 24.17
CA GLY A 171 -1.70 1.47 24.15
C GLY A 171 -0.68 2.60 24.16
N SER A 172 0.61 2.30 24.14
CA SER A 172 1.69 3.29 24.01
C SER A 172 2.79 2.84 23.06
N THR A 173 3.16 1.57 23.08
CA THR A 173 4.31 1.02 22.36
C THR A 173 3.89 -0.18 21.54
N ILE A 174 4.28 -0.17 20.27
CA ILE A 174 4.11 -1.30 19.35
C ILE A 174 5.48 -1.95 19.17
N ILE A 175 5.50 -3.29 19.13
CA ILE A 175 6.70 -4.10 18.90
C ILE A 175 6.36 -5.16 17.84
N TRP A 176 7.28 -5.38 16.89
CA TRP A 176 7.11 -6.38 15.84
C TRP A 176 8.42 -7.05 15.45
N ALA A 177 8.31 -8.14 14.69
CA ALA A 177 9.41 -8.84 14.05
C ALA A 177 9.12 -9.02 12.55
N PRO A 178 10.18 -9.20 11.72
CA PRO A 178 9.98 -9.70 10.35
C PRO A 178 9.43 -11.13 10.39
N GLY A 179 8.47 -11.44 9.53
CA GLY A 179 8.01 -12.81 9.29
C GLY A 179 8.76 -13.50 8.16
N ASP A 180 8.16 -14.56 7.62
CA ASP A 180 8.78 -15.47 6.65
C ASP A 180 7.88 -15.86 5.45
N ALA A 181 6.64 -15.36 5.38
CA ALA A 181 5.67 -15.72 4.35
C ALA A 181 4.73 -14.58 3.98
N LEU A 182 3.93 -14.76 2.92
CA LEU A 182 2.91 -13.80 2.46
C LEU A 182 1.52 -14.02 3.09
N GLY A 183 1.46 -14.64 4.27
CA GLY A 183 0.21 -14.96 4.97
C GLY A 183 -0.76 -15.79 4.13
N LEU A 184 -2.03 -15.39 4.09
CA LEU A 184 -3.08 -16.08 3.33
C LEU A 184 -2.89 -16.03 1.79
N CYS A 185 -2.01 -15.17 1.28
CA CYS A 185 -1.65 -15.12 -0.13
C CYS A 185 -0.45 -16.00 -0.51
N GLN A 186 0.16 -16.71 0.44
CA GLN A 186 1.32 -17.56 0.19
C GLN A 186 1.01 -18.68 -0.81
N ASP A 187 1.84 -18.81 -1.85
CA ASP A 187 1.83 -19.92 -2.80
C ASP A 187 3.25 -20.46 -3.00
N ASP A 188 3.55 -21.59 -2.34
CA ASP A 188 4.86 -22.24 -2.39
C ASP A 188 5.24 -22.73 -3.79
N THR A 189 4.27 -22.90 -4.69
CA THR A 189 4.52 -23.27 -6.08
C THR A 189 5.22 -22.12 -6.80
N LEU A 190 4.80 -20.87 -6.58
CA LEU A 190 5.43 -19.69 -7.19
C LEU A 190 6.89 -19.54 -6.75
N VAL A 191 7.17 -19.81 -5.47
CA VAL A 191 8.54 -19.81 -4.92
C VAL A 191 9.35 -20.97 -5.52
N THR A 192 8.80 -22.19 -5.51
CA THR A 192 9.49 -23.40 -6.00
C THR A 192 9.79 -23.32 -7.50
N GLU A 193 8.91 -22.71 -8.29
CA GLU A 193 9.10 -22.49 -9.73
C GLU A 193 9.98 -21.27 -10.05
N GLY A 194 10.33 -20.46 -9.04
CA GLY A 194 11.15 -19.26 -9.18
C GLY A 194 10.44 -18.12 -9.91
N ILE A 195 9.11 -18.07 -9.83
CA ILE A 195 8.29 -16.95 -10.33
C ILE A 195 8.44 -15.75 -9.38
N ILE A 196 8.38 -16.02 -8.07
CA ILE A 196 8.73 -15.07 -7.01
C ILE A 196 9.94 -15.62 -6.24
N GLU A 197 10.68 -14.73 -5.58
CA GLU A 197 11.69 -15.17 -4.62
C GLU A 197 11.06 -15.60 -3.29
N ASP A 198 11.84 -16.25 -2.43
CA ASP A 198 11.38 -16.59 -1.08
C ASP A 198 11.12 -15.28 -0.29
N PRO A 199 9.89 -15.01 0.19
CA PRO A 199 9.54 -13.77 0.90
C PRO A 199 10.45 -13.48 2.10
N ALA A 200 10.96 -14.52 2.77
CA ALA A 200 11.87 -14.39 3.90
C ALA A 200 13.25 -13.85 3.52
N THR A 201 13.57 -13.83 2.21
CA THR A 201 14.86 -13.39 1.67
C THR A 201 14.81 -12.02 1.02
N VAL A 202 13.62 -11.45 0.83
CA VAL A 202 13.43 -10.10 0.29
C VAL A 202 13.93 -9.06 1.29
N ASP A 203 14.81 -8.17 0.83
CA ASP A 203 15.36 -7.12 1.67
C ASP A 203 14.30 -6.03 1.97
N ILE A 204 13.92 -5.93 3.24
CA ILE A 204 13.00 -4.89 3.71
C ILE A 204 13.77 -3.60 3.95
N VAL A 205 13.37 -2.51 3.28
CA VAL A 205 14.01 -1.18 3.38
C VAL A 205 13.27 -0.25 4.35
N GLY A 206 12.01 -0.55 4.66
CA GLY A 206 11.20 0.24 5.58
C GLY A 206 9.98 -0.50 6.12
N TRP A 207 9.32 0.17 7.05
CA TRP A 207 8.05 -0.24 7.64
C TRP A 207 7.08 0.92 7.59
N GLN A 208 5.80 0.64 7.44
CA GLN A 208 4.75 1.58 7.83
C GLN A 208 3.99 0.98 9.01
N VAL A 209 3.72 1.81 10.03
CA VAL A 209 2.87 1.42 11.17
C VAL A 209 1.64 2.29 11.15
N VAL A 210 0.47 1.65 11.15
CA VAL A 210 -0.84 2.28 11.18
C VAL A 210 -1.58 1.85 12.44
N VAL A 211 -2.21 2.79 13.13
CA VAL A 211 -3.06 2.55 14.30
C VAL A 211 -4.36 3.32 14.14
N GLU A 212 -5.45 2.59 14.29
CA GLU A 212 -6.82 3.10 14.22
C GLU A 212 -7.73 2.29 15.15
N PRO A 213 -8.95 2.78 15.46
CA PRO A 213 -9.98 1.95 16.11
C PRO A 213 -10.27 0.68 15.30
N ALA A 214 -10.58 -0.41 15.98
CA ALA A 214 -11.03 -1.64 15.31
C ALA A 214 -12.39 -1.45 14.60
N ASP A 215 -13.25 -0.58 15.14
CA ASP A 215 -14.49 -0.13 14.52
C ASP A 215 -14.30 1.31 13.99
N ASP A 216 -14.19 1.46 12.68
CA ASP A 216 -13.93 2.74 12.00
C ASP A 216 -15.12 3.71 12.08
N GLU A 217 -16.31 3.22 12.42
CA GLU A 217 -17.51 4.02 12.70
C GLU A 217 -17.62 4.42 14.18
N ALA A 218 -16.72 3.94 15.06
CA ALA A 218 -16.79 4.22 16.49
C ALA A 218 -16.63 5.72 16.84
N VAL A 219 -15.98 6.50 15.97
CA VAL A 219 -15.84 7.97 16.13
C VAL A 219 -15.98 8.71 14.80
N ASP A 220 -16.36 10.00 14.89
CA ASP A 220 -16.32 10.94 13.76
C ASP A 220 -15.79 12.31 14.25
N PRO A 221 -14.67 12.84 13.70
CA PRO A 221 -13.87 12.26 12.62
C PRO A 221 -12.94 11.13 13.09
N LEU A 222 -12.74 10.14 12.22
CA LEU A 222 -11.69 9.11 12.35
C LEU A 222 -10.30 9.77 12.38
N ARG A 223 -9.42 9.26 13.22
CA ARG A 223 -8.06 9.73 13.44
C ARG A 223 -7.13 8.53 13.27
N ILE A 224 -6.21 8.62 12.32
CA ILE A 224 -5.27 7.54 12.04
C ILE A 224 -3.88 8.00 12.45
N PHE A 225 -3.18 7.17 13.22
CA PHE A 225 -1.74 7.35 13.43
C PHE A 225 -1.02 6.50 12.39
N SER A 226 -0.29 7.14 11.48
CA SER A 226 0.46 6.48 10.40
C SER A 226 1.88 7.04 10.36
N VAL A 227 2.88 6.15 10.35
CA VAL A 227 4.30 6.53 10.35
C VAL A 227 5.16 5.55 9.58
N GLU A 228 6.01 6.08 8.70
CA GLU A 228 7.06 5.32 8.03
C GLU A 228 8.36 5.31 8.83
N LEU A 229 9.02 4.15 8.86
CA LEU A 229 10.20 3.87 9.68
C LEU A 229 11.26 3.13 8.86
N PRO A 230 12.56 3.37 9.11
CA PRO A 230 13.63 2.67 8.40
C PRO A 230 13.72 1.19 8.78
N ALA A 231 14.29 0.38 7.88
CA ALA A 231 14.47 -1.07 8.01
C ALA A 231 15.04 -1.59 9.34
N ASN A 232 15.76 -0.78 10.12
CA ASN A 232 16.39 -1.19 11.38
C ASN A 232 15.53 -0.93 12.63
N VAL A 233 14.33 -0.37 12.48
CA VAL A 233 13.39 -0.11 13.58
C VAL A 233 12.39 -1.26 13.72
N ARG A 234 12.13 -1.67 14.96
CA ARG A 234 11.19 -2.76 15.33
C ARG A 234 10.26 -2.38 16.48
N THR A 235 10.20 -1.09 16.78
CA THR A 235 9.34 -0.55 17.83
C THR A 235 9.02 0.90 17.55
N VAL A 236 7.80 1.32 17.88
CA VAL A 236 7.37 2.72 17.77
C VAL A 236 6.45 3.07 18.93
N THR A 237 6.52 4.34 19.35
CA THR A 237 5.63 4.89 20.39
C THR A 237 4.49 5.65 19.73
N VAL A 238 3.26 5.29 20.08
CA VAL A 238 2.05 6.01 19.71
C VAL A 238 1.88 7.22 20.65
N PRO A 239 1.63 8.44 20.14
CA PRO A 239 1.45 9.61 20.98
C PRO A 239 0.30 9.43 22.00
N GLN A 240 0.56 9.70 23.28
CA GLN A 240 -0.47 9.57 24.32
C GLN A 240 -1.71 10.43 24.03
N ALA A 241 -1.53 11.62 23.46
CA ALA A 241 -2.64 12.51 23.11
C ALA A 241 -3.56 11.92 22.03
N PHE A 242 -3.02 11.11 21.12
CA PHE A 242 -3.81 10.39 20.12
C PHE A 242 -4.68 9.33 20.79
N MET A 243 -4.08 8.48 21.63
CA MET A 243 -4.81 7.41 22.35
C MET A 243 -5.85 7.97 23.33
N GLN A 244 -5.50 9.03 24.05
CA GLN A 244 -6.41 9.67 25.00
C GLN A 244 -7.67 10.21 24.31
N ALA A 245 -7.54 10.78 23.11
CA ALA A 245 -8.70 11.29 22.37
C ALA A 245 -9.71 10.17 22.08
N TYR A 246 -9.26 8.93 21.88
CA TYR A 246 -10.11 7.77 21.69
C TYR A 246 -10.71 7.23 22.99
N PHE A 247 -9.92 7.15 24.05
CA PHE A 247 -10.42 6.72 25.36
C PHE A 247 -11.51 7.67 25.91
N GLU A 248 -11.41 8.97 25.63
CA GLU A 248 -12.45 9.95 25.99
C GLU A 248 -13.76 9.72 25.23
N ASP A 249 -13.68 9.19 24.01
CA ASP A 249 -14.81 8.77 23.18
C ASP A 249 -15.29 7.34 23.53
N GLY A 250 -14.61 6.66 24.46
CA GLY A 250 -14.98 5.31 24.96
C GLY A 250 -14.47 4.15 24.10
N VAL A 251 -13.58 4.41 23.15
CA VAL A 251 -12.97 3.39 22.28
C VAL A 251 -11.82 2.71 23.00
N THR A 252 -11.87 1.38 23.11
CA THR A 252 -10.82 0.56 23.73
C THR A 252 -10.22 -0.48 22.80
N GLU A 253 -10.85 -0.75 21.66
CA GLU A 253 -10.37 -1.72 20.67
C GLU A 253 -9.70 -0.98 19.51
N PHE A 254 -8.47 -1.39 19.20
CA PHE A 254 -7.65 -0.77 18.17
C PHE A 254 -7.09 -1.82 17.23
N LYS A 255 -7.09 -1.52 15.95
CA LYS A 255 -6.34 -2.26 14.95
C LYS A 255 -4.95 -1.66 14.82
N VAL A 256 -3.93 -2.52 14.84
CA VAL A 256 -2.56 -2.17 14.49
C VAL A 256 -2.22 -2.90 13.21
N GLU A 257 -1.81 -2.15 12.19
CA GLU A 257 -1.30 -2.68 10.94
C GLU A 257 0.18 -2.32 10.80
N ILE A 258 0.99 -3.29 10.36
CA ILE A 258 2.41 -3.09 10.05
C ILE A 258 2.69 -3.62 8.65
N ILE A 259 3.19 -2.72 7.81
CA ILE A 259 3.48 -2.98 6.41
C ILE A 259 4.99 -3.12 6.23
N SER A 260 5.44 -4.28 5.74
CA SER A 260 6.82 -4.51 5.27
C SER A 260 7.00 -3.89 3.89
N ILE A 261 8.03 -3.07 3.67
CA ILE A 261 8.26 -2.39 2.37
C ILE A 261 9.64 -2.74 1.82
N GLU A 262 9.70 -3.23 0.58
CA GLU A 262 10.97 -3.47 -0.14
C GLU A 262 11.36 -2.29 -1.06
N GLU A 263 12.56 -2.34 -1.65
CA GLU A 263 13.18 -1.23 -2.39
C GLU A 263 12.32 -0.68 -3.54
N SER A 264 11.65 -1.52 -4.32
CA SER A 264 10.75 -1.07 -5.40
C SER A 264 9.40 -0.56 -4.87
N GLY A 265 9.12 -0.78 -3.59
CA GLY A 265 7.92 -0.34 -2.91
C GLY A 265 6.77 -1.35 -2.90
N ASN A 266 6.98 -2.57 -3.40
CA ASN A 266 6.07 -3.66 -3.09
C ASN A 266 6.03 -3.86 -1.58
N GLN A 267 4.87 -4.26 -1.10
CA GLN A 267 4.65 -4.23 0.33
C GLN A 267 3.65 -5.30 0.79
N THR A 268 3.81 -5.72 2.03
CA THR A 268 2.95 -6.74 2.65
C THR A 268 2.52 -6.26 4.03
N ALA A 269 1.23 -6.00 4.17
CA ALA A 269 0.57 -5.61 5.40
C ALA A 269 0.28 -6.83 6.29
N SER A 270 0.27 -6.60 7.59
CA SER A 270 -0.19 -7.56 8.59
C SER A 270 -0.89 -6.76 9.67
N GLU A 271 -2.02 -7.26 10.15
CA GLU A 271 -2.84 -6.56 11.14
C GLU A 271 -3.29 -7.46 12.29
N GLU A 272 -3.47 -6.84 13.46
CA GLU A 272 -3.98 -7.46 14.68
C GLU A 272 -4.81 -6.45 15.49
N GLU A 273 -5.90 -6.93 16.09
CA GLU A 273 -6.73 -6.13 17.00
C GLU A 273 -6.30 -6.29 18.46
N PHE A 274 -6.30 -5.18 19.19
CA PHE A 274 -5.95 -5.08 20.60
C PHE A 274 -7.07 -4.44 21.41
N ASP A 275 -7.59 -5.16 22.41
CA ASP A 275 -8.47 -4.59 23.43
C ASP A 275 -7.65 -4.06 24.61
N LEU A 276 -7.68 -2.74 24.80
CA LEU A 276 -6.97 -1.99 25.84
C LEU A 276 -7.84 -1.73 27.08
N SER A 277 -9.01 -2.37 27.20
CA SER A 277 -9.92 -2.21 28.35
C SER A 277 -9.35 -2.68 29.70
N ALA A 278 -8.26 -3.46 29.67
CA ALA A 278 -7.63 -4.05 30.86
C ALA A 278 -6.37 -3.30 31.38
N GLY A 279 -6.02 -2.16 30.78
CA GLY A 279 -4.85 -1.33 31.15
C GLY A 279 -5.08 -0.33 32.28
#